data_AF-A0A229Y958-F1
#
_entry.id   AF-A0A229Y958-F1
#
_cell.length_a   1.000
_cell.length_b   1.000
_cell.length_c   1.000
_cell.angle_alpha   90.00
_cell.angle_beta   90.00
_cell.angle_gamma   90.00
#
_symmetry.space_group_name_H-M   'P 1'
#
loop_
_entity.id
_entity.type
_entity.pdbx_description
1 polymer ?
#
loop_
_entity_poly.entity_id
_entity_poly.type
_entity_poly.pdbx_seq_one_letter_code
_entity_poly.pdbx_strand_id
1 'polypeptide(L)'
;MHLSTALFSAIALIAASQVIGASVEVPRDVAAIQIATSPYYACNCPNNCKHKKGSSCKYHSGPSDKSKVISGKCEWQGGQLNCIAT
;
A
#
# COMPACT_ATOMS: atom_id res chain seq x y z
N MET A 1 19.99 61.44 2.34
CA MET A 1 19.21 60.19 2.57
C MET A 1 19.96 59.35 3.58
N HIS A 2 19.23 58.87 4.58
CA HIS A 2 19.74 58.26 5.82
C HIS A 2 20.47 56.94 5.60
N LEU A 3 21.63 56.81 6.25
CA LEU A 3 22.36 55.55 6.39
C LEU A 3 21.74 54.77 7.56
N SER A 4 20.75 53.94 7.28
CA SER A 4 20.13 53.07 8.28
C SER A 4 20.67 51.65 8.16
N THR A 5 21.60 51.33 9.05
CA THR A 5 22.00 49.98 9.44
C THR A 5 20.79 49.13 9.87
N ALA A 6 20.59 48.00 9.23
CA ALA A 6 19.87 46.84 9.77
C ALA A 6 20.49 45.58 9.13
N LEU A 7 21.49 44.99 9.80
CA LEU A 7 21.33 43.83 10.68
C LEU A 7 21.02 42.54 9.91
N PHE A 8 22.10 41.78 9.71
CA PHE A 8 22.21 40.32 9.70
C PHE A 8 20.90 39.52 9.70
N SER A 9 20.65 38.81 8.61
CA SER A 9 19.83 37.60 8.65
C SER A 9 20.63 36.45 8.02
N ALA A 10 21.48 35.87 8.86
CA ALA A 10 22.08 34.59 8.59
C ALA A 10 21.18 33.51 9.19
N ILE A 11 20.87 32.50 8.37
CA ILE A 11 20.45 31.15 8.76
C ILE A 11 19.00 31.04 9.27
N ALA A 12 18.14 30.50 8.40
CA ALA A 12 17.14 29.53 8.83
C ALA A 12 17.20 28.35 7.85
N LEU A 13 17.61 27.20 8.40
CA LEU A 13 17.86 25.96 7.70
C LEU A 13 16.63 25.53 6.88
N ILE A 14 16.82 25.35 5.57
CA ILE A 14 15.91 24.52 4.78
C ILE A 14 16.24 23.07 5.14
N ALA A 15 15.67 22.59 6.24
CA ALA A 15 15.60 21.16 6.52
C ALA A 15 14.57 20.55 5.54
N ALA A 16 14.99 20.44 4.29
CA ALA A 16 14.34 19.59 3.34
C ALA A 16 14.56 18.14 3.79
N SER A 17 13.49 17.37 3.63
CA SER A 17 13.49 15.92 3.47
C SER A 17 13.24 15.12 4.76
N GLN A 18 12.37 14.13 4.57
CA GLN A 18 12.12 12.91 5.35
C GLN A 18 11.23 13.04 6.60
N VAL A 19 9.91 12.87 6.43
CA VAL A 19 9.13 11.75 7.02
C VAL A 19 7.86 11.59 6.18
N ILE A 20 7.96 10.92 5.02
CA ILE A 20 6.82 10.16 4.49
C ILE A 20 7.08 8.74 5.00
N GLY A 21 6.56 8.45 6.18
CA GLY A 21 6.89 7.21 6.88
C GLY A 21 6.33 7.17 8.30
N ALA A 22 5.14 7.73 8.52
CA ALA A 22 4.33 7.27 9.64
C ALA A 22 3.87 5.85 9.27
N SER A 23 4.66 4.85 9.66
CA SER A 23 4.13 3.51 9.90
C SER A 23 3.09 3.69 11.00
N VAL A 24 1.84 3.95 10.61
CA VAL A 24 0.71 3.78 11.51
C VAL A 24 0.80 2.33 11.93
N GLU A 25 1.18 2.10 13.18
CA GLU A 25 0.95 0.82 13.84
C GLU A 25 -0.56 0.60 13.82
N VAL A 26 -1.03 -0.10 12.79
CA VAL A 26 -2.40 -0.57 12.78
C VAL A 26 -2.51 -1.51 13.98
N PRO A 27 -3.44 -1.24 14.92
CA PRO A 27 -3.66 -2.11 16.05
C PRO A 27 -3.80 -3.55 15.55
N ARG A 28 -2.98 -4.47 16.09
CA ARG A 28 -2.91 -5.88 15.65
C ARG A 28 -4.23 -6.64 15.85
N ASP A 29 -5.20 -6.00 16.48
CA ASP A 29 -6.53 -6.44 16.87
C ASP A 29 -7.63 -6.05 15.88
N VAL A 30 -7.37 -5.14 14.93
CA VAL A 30 -8.20 -5.07 13.72
C VAL A 30 -7.54 -5.92 12.65
N ALA A 31 -8.00 -7.17 12.54
CA ALA A 31 -7.87 -7.93 11.31
C ALA A 31 -8.69 -7.22 10.21
N ALA A 32 -8.23 -6.03 9.80
CA ALA A 32 -8.63 -5.42 8.56
C ALA A 32 -8.24 -6.46 7.50
N ILE A 33 -9.23 -7.21 7.03
CA ILE A 33 -9.08 -8.11 5.90
C ILE A 33 -8.76 -7.17 4.72
N GLN A 34 -7.48 -6.88 4.53
CA GLN A 34 -7.01 -6.05 3.43
C GLN A 34 -7.29 -6.84 2.16
N ILE A 35 -8.32 -6.40 1.43
CA ILE A 35 -8.63 -6.96 0.12
C ILE A 35 -7.47 -6.59 -0.80
N ALA A 36 -6.96 -7.57 -1.55
CA ALA A 36 -5.80 -7.35 -2.38
C ALA A 36 -6.08 -6.33 -3.50
N THR A 37 -5.06 -5.60 -3.91
CA THR A 37 -5.17 -4.62 -5.01
C THR A 37 -5.08 -5.25 -6.39
N SER A 38 -4.66 -6.52 -6.49
CA SER A 38 -4.56 -7.24 -7.76
C SER A 38 -4.83 -8.75 -7.60
N PRO A 39 -5.15 -9.45 -8.70
CA PRO A 39 -5.30 -10.91 -8.70
C PRO A 39 -4.05 -11.66 -8.20
N TYR A 40 -2.87 -11.12 -8.51
CA TYR A 40 -1.59 -11.71 -8.10
C TYR A 40 -1.37 -11.57 -6.59
N TYR A 41 -1.50 -10.37 -6.03
CA TYR A 41 -1.27 -10.16 -4.60
C TYR A 41 -2.30 -10.84 -3.70
N ALA A 42 -3.47 -11.22 -4.25
CA ALA A 42 -4.47 -12.01 -3.56
C ALA A 42 -4.03 -13.47 -3.29
N CYS A 43 -2.98 -13.94 -3.98
CA CYS A 43 -2.52 -15.33 -3.92
C CYS A 43 -1.03 -15.48 -3.60
N ASN A 44 -0.26 -14.38 -3.56
CA ASN A 44 1.19 -14.43 -3.38
C ASN A 44 1.64 -13.52 -2.22
N CYS A 45 2.92 -13.66 -1.87
CA CYS A 45 3.61 -12.75 -0.95
C CYS A 45 3.58 -11.29 -1.44
N PRO A 46 3.65 -10.30 -0.52
CA PRO A 46 3.90 -10.45 0.93
C PRO A 46 2.65 -10.79 1.76
N ASN A 47 1.46 -10.53 1.23
CA ASN A 47 0.22 -10.58 2.03
C ASN A 47 -0.36 -12.00 2.17
N ASN A 48 -0.15 -12.86 1.15
CA ASN A 48 -0.80 -14.16 1.07
C ASN A 48 0.20 -15.31 0.86
N CYS A 49 1.35 -15.26 1.53
CA CYS A 49 2.43 -16.26 1.38
C CYS A 49 2.03 -17.72 1.68
N LYS A 50 0.92 -17.95 2.40
CA LYS A 50 0.40 -19.29 2.73
C LYS A 50 -0.69 -19.76 1.76
N HIS A 51 -1.11 -18.91 0.81
CA HIS A 51 -2.07 -19.29 -0.21
C HIS A 51 -1.44 -20.29 -1.18
N LYS A 52 -2.25 -21.23 -1.63
CA LYS A 52 -1.90 -22.29 -2.58
C LYS A 52 -3.02 -22.39 -3.62
N LYS A 53 -2.82 -23.23 -4.64
CA LYS A 53 -3.89 -23.55 -5.59
C LYS A 53 -5.18 -23.94 -4.84
N GLY A 54 -6.32 -23.35 -5.22
CA GLY A 54 -7.63 -23.55 -4.58
C GLY A 54 -7.89 -22.73 -3.31
N SER A 55 -6.91 -21.96 -2.80
CA SER A 55 -7.14 -20.99 -1.73
C SER A 55 -8.18 -19.96 -2.17
N SER A 56 -9.08 -19.59 -1.27
CA SER A 56 -10.01 -18.48 -1.51
C SER A 56 -9.24 -17.16 -1.56
N CYS A 57 -9.58 -16.32 -2.52
CA CYS A 57 -8.92 -15.04 -2.73
C CYS A 57 -9.94 -13.95 -3.06
N LYS A 58 -9.59 -12.70 -2.73
CA LYS A 58 -10.38 -11.51 -3.05
C LYS A 58 -9.47 -10.38 -3.48
N TYR A 59 -9.89 -9.62 -4.49
CA TYR A 59 -9.17 -8.44 -4.94
C TYR A 59 -10.12 -7.34 -5.45
N HIS A 60 -9.66 -6.09 -5.45
CA HIS A 60 -10.38 -4.98 -6.05
C HIS A 60 -10.26 -5.02 -7.58
N SER A 61 -11.38 -4.85 -8.29
CA SER A 61 -11.45 -4.76 -9.76
C SER A 61 -10.75 -3.53 -10.36
N GLY A 62 -10.29 -2.60 -9.53
CA GLY A 62 -9.64 -1.36 -9.92
C GLY A 62 -8.79 -0.80 -8.79
N PRO A 63 -8.05 0.30 -9.03
CA PRO A 63 -7.06 0.83 -8.09
C PRO A 63 -7.66 1.51 -6.85
N SER A 64 -8.95 1.84 -6.86
CA SER A 64 -9.64 2.43 -5.71
C SER A 64 -10.12 1.36 -4.72
N ASP A 65 -10.02 1.66 -3.44
CA ASP A 65 -10.65 0.92 -2.33
C ASP A 65 -12.19 0.84 -2.44
N LYS A 66 -12.81 1.71 -3.25
CA LYS A 66 -14.25 1.67 -3.58
C LYS A 66 -14.57 0.81 -4.80
N SER A 67 -13.55 0.30 -5.50
CA SER A 67 -13.78 -0.59 -6.64
C SER A 67 -14.45 -1.87 -6.20
N LYS A 68 -15.30 -2.43 -7.07
CA LYS A 68 -15.98 -3.71 -6.81
C LYS A 68 -14.97 -4.77 -6.40
N VAL A 69 -15.27 -5.49 -5.32
CA VAL A 69 -14.47 -6.63 -4.87
C VAL A 69 -14.87 -7.86 -5.67
N ILE A 70 -13.88 -8.54 -6.24
CA ILE A 70 -14.01 -9.81 -6.95
C ILE A 70 -13.56 -10.91 -5.99
N SER A 71 -14.37 -11.96 -5.87
CA SER A 71 -14.02 -13.18 -5.11
C SER A 71 -13.70 -14.31 -6.08
N GLY A 72 -12.82 -15.22 -5.66
CA GLY A 72 -12.34 -16.27 -6.52
C GLY A 72 -11.49 -17.32 -5.83
N LYS A 73 -10.77 -18.09 -6.65
CA LYS A 73 -9.81 -19.12 -6.24
C LYS A 73 -8.45 -18.89 -6.86
N CYS A 74 -7.39 -19.14 -6.10
CA CYS A 74 -6.03 -19.08 -6.61
C CYS A 74 -5.76 -20.25 -7.56
N GLU A 75 -5.38 -19.96 -8.80
CA GLU A 75 -5.04 -20.96 -9.83
C GLU A 75 -3.71 -20.63 -10.49
N TRP A 76 -3.02 -21.65 -10.99
CA TRP A 76 -1.75 -21.46 -11.70
C TRP A 76 -1.99 -20.87 -13.09
N GLN A 77 -1.37 -19.73 -13.37
CA GLN A 77 -1.25 -19.15 -14.71
C GLN A 77 0.18 -18.71 -14.94
N GLY A 78 0.81 -19.24 -16.00
CA GLY A 78 2.17 -18.83 -16.38
C GLY A 78 3.23 -19.01 -15.28
N GLY A 79 3.08 -20.00 -14.40
CA GLY A 79 4.03 -20.28 -13.31
C GLY A 79 3.84 -19.45 -12.03
N GLN A 80 2.78 -18.65 -11.95
CA GLN A 80 2.39 -17.91 -10.74
C GLN A 80 0.94 -18.23 -10.36
N LEU A 81 0.59 -18.08 -9.07
CA LEU A 81 -0.80 -18.18 -8.64
C LEU A 81 -1.52 -16.85 -8.91
N ASN A 82 -2.67 -16.90 -9.55
CA ASN A 82 -3.54 -15.73 -9.75
C ASN A 82 -4.95 -16.03 -9.25
N CYS A 83 -5.61 -15.01 -8.71
CA CYS A 83 -7.00 -15.12 -8.27
C CYS A 83 -7.95 -15.10 -9.47
N ILE A 84 -8.65 -16.21 -9.71
CA ILE A 84 -9.60 -16.38 -10.80
C ILE A 84 -11.01 -16.26 -10.25
N ALA A 85 -11.81 -15.37 -10.84
CA ALA A 85 -13.19 -15.14 -10.42
C ALA A 85 -14.02 -16.42 -10.51
N THR A 86 -14.88 -16.64 -9.52
CA THR A 86 -15.81 -17.79 -9.42
C THR A 86 -17.21 -17.32 -9.11
#